data_AF-A0A952LAF3-F1
#
_entry.id   AF-A0A952LAF3-F1
#
_cell.length_a   1.000
_cell.length_b   1.000
_cell.length_c   1.000
_cell.angle_alpha   90.00
_cell.angle_beta   90.00
_cell.angle_gamma   90.00
#
_symmetry.space_group_name_H-M   'P 1'
#
loop_
_entity.id
_entity.type
_entity.pdbx_description
1 polymer ?
#
loop_
_entity_poly.entity_id
_entity_poly.type
_entity_poly.pdbx_seq_one_letter_code
_entity_poly.pdbx_strand_id
1 'polypeptide(L)'
;MDAASVAPKPGPTGRPARTFPAPQPLKQHGPAKIIALCNQKGGVGKTTTSINLGATLAEYGRRVLAVDFDPQGALSAGLGAQTHDATTIYDLLLNRNADVQGAIQSTSTPGLDIIPANIDLSAAEVHLVNEVAR
;
A
#
# COMPACT_ATOMS: atom_id res chain seq x y z
N MET A 1 -2.32 10.27 47.16
CA MET A 1 -3.24 9.12 47.02
C MET A 1 -2.83 8.37 45.77
N ASP A 2 -2.36 7.14 45.98
CA ASP A 2 -1.56 6.36 45.04
C ASP A 2 -2.26 6.04 43.72
N ALA A 3 -1.59 6.37 42.61
CA ALA A 3 -1.89 5.78 41.31
C ALA A 3 -1.28 4.38 41.28
N ALA A 4 -2.02 3.40 41.83
CA ALA A 4 -1.64 1.99 41.71
C ALA A 4 -1.45 1.63 40.23
N SER A 5 -0.25 1.13 39.88
CA SER A 5 0.06 0.64 38.53
C SER A 5 -0.74 -0.63 38.27
N VAL A 6 -1.92 -0.48 37.70
CA VAL A 6 -2.74 -1.61 37.26
C VAL A 6 -1.95 -2.38 36.21
N ALA A 7 -1.59 -3.63 36.52
CA ALA A 7 -0.90 -4.51 35.57
C ALA A 7 -1.74 -4.62 34.28
N PRO A 8 -1.12 -4.50 33.09
CA PRO A 8 -1.84 -4.52 31.82
C PRO A 8 -2.60 -5.84 31.68
N LYS A 9 -3.91 -5.76 31.41
CA LYS A 9 -4.75 -6.95 31.18
C LYS A 9 -4.12 -7.82 30.08
N PRO A 10 -4.09 -9.16 30.23
CA PRO A 10 -3.61 -10.04 29.18
C PRO A 10 -4.44 -9.87 27.91
N GLY A 11 -3.77 -9.70 26.77
CA GLY A 11 -4.41 -9.71 25.46
C GLY A 11 -4.79 -11.13 25.02
N PRO A 12 -5.40 -11.28 23.83
CA PRO A 12 -5.86 -12.57 23.30
C PRO A 12 -4.73 -13.59 23.05
N THR A 13 -3.47 -13.16 23.09
CA THR A 13 -2.29 -14.01 22.95
C THR A 13 -1.57 -14.29 24.29
N GLY A 14 -2.17 -13.90 25.42
CA GLY A 14 -1.55 -13.98 26.75
C GLY A 14 -0.45 -12.94 27.01
N ARG A 15 -0.07 -12.14 26.00
CA ARG A 15 0.88 -11.03 26.14
C ARG A 15 0.19 -9.80 26.75
N PRO A 16 0.92 -8.92 27.48
CA PRO A 16 0.37 -7.65 27.95
C PRO A 16 -0.31 -6.87 26.82
N ALA A 17 -1.55 -6.43 27.06
CA ALA A 17 -2.24 -5.58 26.10
C ALA A 17 -1.46 -4.28 25.88
N ARG A 18 -1.12 -3.98 24.62
CA ARG A 18 -0.51 -2.72 24.22
C ARG A 18 -1.61 -1.78 23.75
N THR A 19 -1.74 -0.64 24.40
CA THR A 19 -2.61 0.45 23.94
C THR A 19 -1.78 1.42 23.11
N PHE A 20 -2.20 1.64 21.87
CA PHE A 20 -1.61 2.68 21.02
C PHE A 20 -2.53 3.91 21.05
N PRO A 21 -1.98 5.13 21.21
CA PRO A 21 -2.81 6.32 21.11
C PRO A 21 -3.40 6.44 19.71
N ALA A 22 -4.63 6.92 19.62
CA ALA A 22 -5.22 7.27 18.33
C ALA A 22 -4.38 8.38 17.67
N PRO A 23 -4.07 8.28 16.36
CA PRO A 23 -3.32 9.32 15.68
C PRO A 23 -4.12 10.63 15.66
N GLN A 24 -3.45 11.74 15.95
CA GLN A 24 -4.07 13.07 15.88
C GLN A 24 -4.43 13.43 14.43
N PRO A 25 -5.48 14.25 14.22
CA PRO A 25 -5.81 14.78 12.90
C PRO A 25 -4.61 15.49 12.25
N LEU A 26 -4.52 15.38 10.94
CA LEU A 26 -3.49 16.07 10.17
C LEU A 26 -3.79 17.56 10.06
N LYS A 27 -2.79 18.39 10.36
CA LYS A 27 -2.84 19.84 10.08
C LYS A 27 -2.54 20.16 8.62
N GLN A 28 -1.69 19.34 7.99
CA GLN A 28 -1.30 19.45 6.59
C GLN A 28 -0.82 18.09 6.06
N HIS A 29 -0.87 17.90 4.75
CA HIS A 29 -0.13 16.82 4.09
C HIS A 29 1.31 17.28 3.86
N GLY A 30 2.26 16.37 4.02
CA GLY A 30 3.69 16.60 3.83
C GLY A 30 4.26 15.68 2.74
N PRO A 31 5.59 15.60 2.59
CA PRO A 31 6.20 14.72 1.60
C PRO A 31 5.70 13.28 1.81
N ALA A 32 5.48 12.58 0.70
CA ALA A 32 4.96 11.21 0.73
C ALA A 32 5.92 10.31 1.52
N LYS A 33 5.38 9.57 2.49
CA LYS A 33 6.12 8.50 3.16
C LYS A 33 5.88 7.21 2.39
N ILE A 34 6.96 6.64 1.84
CA ILE A 34 6.91 5.38 1.11
C ILE A 34 7.00 4.22 2.10
N ILE A 35 6.04 3.28 2.04
CA ILE A 35 6.01 2.07 2.86
C ILE A 35 5.92 0.89 1.90
N ALA A 36 6.91 0.00 1.94
CA ALA A 36 6.92 -1.21 1.15
C ALA A 36 6.63 -2.44 2.03
N LEU A 37 5.64 -3.26 1.64
CA LEU A 37 5.33 -4.51 2.31
C LEU A 37 5.94 -5.68 1.54
N CYS A 38 7.13 -6.12 1.97
CA CYS A 38 7.91 -7.14 1.31
C CYS A 38 8.02 -8.41 2.17
N ASN A 39 7.79 -9.57 1.55
CA ASN A 39 8.05 -10.90 2.13
C ASN A 39 8.08 -11.93 1.00
N GLN A 40 9.14 -12.74 0.92
CA GLN A 40 9.34 -13.74 -0.13
C GLN A 40 8.34 -14.89 -0.08
N LYS A 41 7.68 -15.12 1.06
CA LYS A 41 6.69 -16.19 1.19
C LYS A 41 5.32 -15.72 0.68
N GLY A 42 4.68 -16.55 -0.15
CA GLY A 42 3.29 -16.37 -0.58
C GLY A 42 2.30 -16.56 0.57
N GLY A 43 1.13 -15.91 0.49
CA GLY A 43 0.03 -16.13 1.44
C GLY A 43 0.25 -15.63 2.88
N VAL A 44 1.25 -14.78 3.13
CA VAL A 44 1.55 -14.22 4.46
C VAL A 44 0.79 -12.93 4.79
N GLY A 45 -0.20 -12.57 3.96
CA GLY A 45 -1.07 -11.40 4.21
C GLY A 45 -0.51 -10.05 3.75
N LYS A 46 0.48 -9.99 2.85
CA LYS A 46 1.02 -8.73 2.30
C LYS A 46 -0.08 -7.85 1.70
N THR A 47 -0.79 -8.37 0.69
CA THR A 47 -1.87 -7.67 -0.01
C THR A 47 -2.99 -7.28 0.93
N THR A 48 -3.43 -8.21 1.77
CA THR A 48 -4.45 -7.94 2.80
C THR A 48 -4.03 -6.81 3.73
N THR A 49 -2.77 -6.80 4.15
CA THR A 49 -2.22 -5.74 4.99
C THR A 49 -2.14 -4.42 4.23
N SER A 50 -1.71 -4.41 2.96
CA SER A 50 -1.65 -3.21 2.11
C SER A 50 -3.02 -2.55 1.97
N ILE A 51 -4.06 -3.33 1.64
CA ILE A 51 -5.44 -2.85 1.46
C ILE A 51 -5.93 -2.21 2.76
N ASN A 52 -5.86 -2.96 3.87
CA ASN A 52 -6.40 -2.50 5.14
C ASN A 52 -5.59 -1.32 5.71
N LEU A 53 -4.26 -1.36 5.61
CA LEU A 53 -3.41 -0.25 6.04
C LEU A 53 -3.72 1.01 5.24
N GLY A 54 -3.87 0.90 3.91
CA GLY A 54 -4.20 2.03 3.05
C GLY A 54 -5.57 2.63 3.38
N ALA A 55 -6.60 1.79 3.49
CA ALA A 55 -7.95 2.21 3.85
C ALA A 55 -7.99 2.88 5.24
N THR A 56 -7.41 2.25 6.26
CA THR A 56 -7.36 2.81 7.62
C THR A 56 -6.59 4.13 7.65
N LEU A 57 -5.46 4.26 6.94
CA LEU A 57 -4.75 5.54 6.85
C LEU A 57 -5.62 6.62 6.21
N ALA A 58 -6.37 6.30 5.16
CA ALA A 58 -7.30 7.21 4.51
C ALA A 58 -8.44 7.63 5.45
N GLU A 59 -9.01 6.71 6.22
CA GLU A 59 -10.02 6.99 7.26
C GLU A 59 -9.50 7.95 8.35
N TYR A 60 -8.21 7.87 8.69
CA TYR A 60 -7.54 8.83 9.58
C TYR A 60 -7.16 10.16 8.88
N GLY A 61 -7.73 10.43 7.71
CA GLY A 61 -7.57 11.68 6.96
C GLY A 61 -6.27 11.80 6.18
N ARG A 62 -5.57 10.69 5.92
CA ARG A 62 -4.35 10.70 5.07
C ARG A 62 -4.76 10.61 3.60
N ARG A 63 -3.93 11.16 2.72
CA ARG A 63 -3.97 10.81 1.29
C ARG A 63 -3.04 9.64 1.07
N VAL A 64 -3.54 8.59 0.44
CA VAL A 64 -2.82 7.34 0.24
C VAL A 64 -2.85 6.99 -1.23
N LEU A 65 -1.67 6.69 -1.78
CA LEU A 65 -1.53 6.07 -3.08
C LEU A 65 -1.02 4.64 -2.87
N ALA A 66 -1.87 3.66 -3.15
CA ALA A 66 -1.45 2.28 -3.28
C ALA A 66 -0.75 2.10 -4.64
N VAL A 67 0.35 1.34 -4.65
CA VAL A 67 1.03 0.97 -5.90
C VAL A 67 1.12 -0.55 -5.88
N ASP A 68 0.43 -1.20 -6.81
CA ASP A 68 0.52 -2.65 -6.96
C ASP A 68 1.83 -2.98 -7.67
N PHE A 69 2.62 -3.87 -7.07
CA PHE A 69 3.92 -4.29 -7.60
C PHE A 69 4.01 -5.82 -7.65
N ASP A 70 2.85 -6.47 -7.81
CA ASP A 70 2.71 -7.91 -7.98
C ASP A 70 2.05 -8.17 -9.35
N PRO A 71 2.68 -8.93 -10.27
CA PRO A 71 2.09 -9.25 -11.56
C PRO A 71 0.74 -9.97 -11.49
N GLN A 72 0.39 -10.56 -10.33
CA GLN A 72 -0.92 -11.17 -10.11
C GLN A 72 -2.04 -10.14 -9.92
N GLY A 73 -1.72 -8.86 -9.71
CA GLY A 73 -2.70 -7.78 -9.62
C GLY A 73 -3.66 -7.90 -8.42
N ALA A 74 -3.29 -8.63 -7.37
CA ALA A 74 -4.20 -8.92 -6.26
C ALA A 74 -4.59 -7.68 -5.45
N LEU A 75 -3.70 -6.68 -5.35
CA LEU A 75 -4.03 -5.39 -4.72
C LEU A 75 -4.97 -4.60 -5.63
N SER A 76 -4.69 -4.58 -6.93
CA SER A 76 -5.52 -3.95 -7.96
C SER A 76 -6.95 -4.49 -7.95
N ALA A 77 -7.11 -5.80 -8.02
CA ALA A 77 -8.41 -6.46 -7.95
C ALA A 77 -9.11 -6.21 -6.60
N GLY A 78 -8.37 -6.29 -5.48
CA GLY A 78 -8.92 -6.05 -4.15
C GLY A 78 -9.42 -4.62 -3.91
N LEU A 79 -8.92 -3.64 -4.67
CA LEU A 79 -9.35 -2.24 -4.64
C LEU A 79 -10.27 -1.85 -5.81
N GLY A 80 -10.63 -2.81 -6.67
CA GLY A 80 -11.56 -2.60 -7.79
C GLY A 80 -10.97 -1.84 -8.99
N ALA A 81 -9.65 -1.78 -9.12
CA ALA A 81 -8.97 -1.09 -10.21
C ALA A 81 -9.09 -1.85 -11.54
N GLN A 82 -9.18 -1.10 -12.65
CA GLN A 82 -9.12 -1.67 -14.01
C GLN A 82 -7.65 -1.89 -14.41
N THR A 83 -7.36 -3.02 -15.05
CA THR A 83 -5.98 -3.43 -15.38
C THR A 83 -5.74 -3.74 -16.86
N HIS A 84 -6.79 -4.00 -17.65
CA HIS A 84 -6.65 -4.43 -19.05
C HIS A 84 -6.40 -3.26 -20.01
N ASP A 85 -7.17 -2.17 -19.89
CA ASP A 85 -7.08 -1.01 -20.79
C ASP A 85 -6.56 0.24 -20.03
N ALA A 86 -5.78 0.03 -18.98
CA ALA A 86 -5.27 1.10 -18.12
C ALA A 86 -3.74 1.14 -18.12
N THR A 87 -3.17 2.33 -17.97
CA THR A 87 -1.75 2.48 -17.68
C THR A 87 -1.44 1.87 -16.31
N THR A 88 -0.48 0.97 -16.28
CA THR A 88 -0.07 0.23 -15.07
C THR A 88 1.31 0.66 -14.60
N ILE A 89 1.71 0.16 -13.43
CA ILE A 89 3.07 0.37 -12.94
C ILE A 89 4.14 -0.13 -13.91
N TYR A 90 3.85 -1.17 -14.70
CA TYR A 90 4.77 -1.69 -15.71
C TYR A 90 5.11 -0.63 -16.76
N ASP A 91 4.10 0.06 -17.27
CA ASP A 91 4.26 1.12 -18.27
C ASP A 91 5.09 2.29 -17.72
N LEU A 92 4.84 2.65 -16.46
CA LEU A 92 5.58 3.72 -15.76
C LEU A 92 7.06 3.35 -15.53
N LEU A 93 7.35 2.07 -15.33
CA LEU A 93 8.73 1.59 -15.15
C LEU A 93 9.51 1.58 -16.46
N LEU A 94 8.85 1.28 -17.59
CA LEU A 94 9.50 1.18 -18.89
C LEU A 94 9.61 2.51 -19.64
N ASN A 95 8.67 3.44 -19.41
CA ASN A 95 8.64 4.72 -20.11
C ASN A 95 8.84 5.88 -19.14
N ARG A 96 10.05 6.44 -19.13
CA ARG A 96 10.42 7.60 -18.29
C ARG A 96 9.58 8.86 -18.54
N ASN A 97 8.90 8.94 -19.67
CA ASN A 97 8.03 10.06 -20.04
C ASN A 97 6.54 9.73 -19.87
N ALA A 98 6.19 8.57 -19.32
CA ALA A 98 4.80 8.21 -19.08
C ALA A 98 4.16 9.16 -18.06
N ASP A 99 2.89 9.48 -18.29
CA ASP A 99 2.11 10.30 -17.36
C ASP A 99 1.71 9.46 -16.14
N VAL A 100 2.37 9.73 -15.02
CA VAL A 100 2.04 9.09 -13.73
C VAL A 100 0.62 9.44 -13.29
N GLN A 101 0.13 10.65 -13.56
CA GLN A 101 -1.22 11.04 -13.11
C GLN A 101 -2.30 10.25 -13.86
N GLY A 102 -2.12 10.02 -15.16
CA GLY A 102 -3.01 9.17 -15.95
C GLY A 102 -3.08 7.70 -15.51
N ALA A 103 -2.08 7.21 -14.77
CA ALA A 103 -2.07 5.86 -14.21
C ALA A 103 -2.79 5.75 -12.86
N ILE A 104 -3.09 6.88 -12.20
CA ILE A 104 -3.76 6.88 -10.90
C ILE A 104 -5.26 6.69 -11.09
N GLN A 105 -5.83 5.70 -10.41
CA GLN A 105 -7.25 5.44 -10.35
C GLN A 105 -7.77 5.67 -8.93
N SER A 106 -8.88 6.38 -8.80
CA SER A 106 -9.56 6.48 -7.50
C SER A 106 -10.28 5.19 -7.16
N THR A 107 -10.20 4.80 -5.89
CA THR A 107 -10.93 3.64 -5.37
C THR A 107 -12.28 4.06 -4.81
N SER A 108 -13.10 3.09 -4.40
CA SER A 108 -14.34 3.36 -3.66
C SER A 108 -14.11 3.94 -2.26
N THR A 109 -12.88 3.89 -1.75
CA THR A 109 -12.49 4.43 -0.44
C THR A 109 -11.97 5.86 -0.60
N PRO A 110 -12.65 6.89 -0.06
CA PRO A 110 -12.20 8.27 -0.18
C PRO A 110 -10.79 8.48 0.39
N GLY A 111 -9.93 9.16 -0.37
CA GLY A 111 -8.55 9.43 0.04
C GLY A 111 -7.56 8.28 -0.20
N LEU A 112 -8.03 7.16 -0.77
CA LEU A 112 -7.21 6.06 -1.25
C LEU A 112 -7.32 5.93 -2.77
N ASP A 113 -6.21 6.18 -3.45
CA ASP A 113 -6.04 5.97 -4.88
C ASP A 113 -5.08 4.80 -5.13
N ILE A 114 -5.02 4.31 -6.37
CA ILE A 114 -4.17 3.18 -6.76
C ILE A 114 -3.51 3.38 -8.13
N ILE A 115 -2.25 2.98 -8.27
CA ILE A 115 -1.63 2.61 -9.55
C ILE A 115 -1.66 1.09 -9.67
N PRO A 116 -2.34 0.53 -10.67
CA PRO A 116 -2.55 -0.91 -10.78
C PRO A 116 -1.34 -1.64 -11.36
N ALA A 117 -1.38 -2.97 -11.27
CA ALA A 117 -0.48 -3.89 -11.94
C ALA A 117 -1.27 -4.90 -12.77
N ASN A 118 -0.61 -5.44 -13.79
CA ASN A 118 -1.09 -6.54 -14.60
C ASN A 118 0.04 -7.56 -14.83
N ILE A 119 -0.24 -8.60 -15.61
CA ILE A 119 0.70 -9.69 -15.86
C ILE A 119 1.97 -9.22 -16.59
N ASP A 120 1.92 -8.11 -17.33
CA ASP A 120 3.07 -7.58 -18.08
C ASP A 120 4.21 -7.17 -17.14
N LEU A 121 3.91 -6.85 -15.88
CA LEU A 121 4.91 -6.60 -14.85
C LEU A 121 5.88 -7.78 -14.65
N SER A 122 5.47 -9.02 -14.99
CA SER A 122 6.37 -10.18 -14.96
C SER A 122 7.53 -10.07 -15.95
N ALA A 123 7.35 -9.34 -17.06
CA ALA A 123 8.41 -9.06 -18.03
C ALA A 123 9.35 -7.93 -17.59
N ALA A 124 8.95 -7.14 -16.59
CA ALA A 124 9.75 -6.01 -16.10
C ALA A 124 11.11 -6.44 -15.57
N GLU A 125 11.22 -7.60 -14.92
CA GLU A 125 12.51 -8.09 -14.41
C GLU A 125 13.55 -8.25 -15.53
N VAL A 126 13.16 -8.82 -16.68
CA VAL A 126 14.05 -9.00 -17.83
C VAL A 126 14.44 -7.66 -18.46
N HIS A 127 13.48 -6.73 -18.58
CA HIS A 127 13.73 -5.42 -19.18
C HIS A 127 14.54 -4.49 -18.27
N LEU A 128 14.25 -4.49 -16.96
CA LEU A 128 14.91 -3.64 -15.97
C LEU A 128 16.34 -4.09 -15.65
N VAL A 129 16.63 -5.40 -15.72
CA VAL A 129 18.01 -5.90 -15.62
C VAL A 129 18.90 -5.29 -16.72
N ASN A 130 18.35 -5.04 -17.91
CA ASN A 130 19.08 -4.43 -19.02
C ASN A 130 19.20 -2.89 -18.89
N GLU A 131 18.25 -2.22 -18.23
CA GLU A 131 18.30 -0.77 -17.96
C GLU A 131 19.26 -0.41 -16.81
N VAL A 132 19.31 -1.20 -15.73
CA VAL A 132 20.17 -0.94 -14.55
C VAL A 132 21.64 -1.29 -14.82
N ALA A 133 21.92 -2.10 -15.84
CA ALA A 133 23.28 -2.41 -16.30
C ALA A 133 23.94 -1.28 -17.13
N ARG A 134 23.27 -0.14 -17.31
CA ARG A 134 23.81 1.10 -17.89
C ARG A 134 23.95 2.19 -16.84
#